data_AF-A0A7V6KVF1-F1
#
_entry.id   AF-A0A7V6KVF1-F1
#
_cell.length_a   1.000
_cell.length_b   1.000
_cell.length_c   1.000
_cell.angle_alpha   90.00
_cell.angle_beta   90.00
_cell.angle_gamma   90.00
#
_symmetry.space_group_name_H-M   'P 1'
#
loop_
_entity.id
_entity.type
_entity.pdbx_description
1 polymer ?
#
loop_
_entity_poly.entity_id
_entity_poly.type
_entity_poly.pdbx_seq_one_letter_code
_entity_poly.pdbx_strand_id
1 'polypeptide(L)' 'MALIKTVRGFAPKIGKNCFLAENATIIG' A
#
# COMPACT_ATOMS: atom_id res chain seq x y z
N MET A 1 4.69 9.13 -5.87
CA MET A 1 3.64 8.89 -4.85
C MET A 1 3.14 7.45 -4.92
N ALA A 2 3.19 6.70 -3.82
CA ALA A 2 2.86 5.26 -3.80
C ALA A 2 1.40 5.00 -4.22
N LEU A 3 1.20 3.99 -5.07
CA LEU A 3 -0.12 3.59 -5.56
C LEU A 3 -0.71 2.52 -4.62
N ILE A 4 -1.84 2.83 -3.97
CA ILE A 4 -2.51 1.92 -3.03
C ILE A 4 -3.90 1.57 -3.58
N LYS A 5 -4.17 0.27 -3.78
CA LYS A 5 -5.42 -0.23 -4.39
C LYS A 5 -5.99 -1.42 -3.60
N THR A 6 -7.31 -1.42 -3.43
CA THR A 6 -8.06 -2.54 -2.85
C THR A 6 -8.32 -3.64 -3.87
N VAL A 7 -8.17 -4.91 -3.47
CA VAL A 7 -8.42 -6.06 -4.35
C VAL A 7 -9.32 -7.06 -3.63
N ARG A 8 -10.43 -7.44 -4.28
CA ARG A 8 -11.38 -8.44 -3.74
C ARG A 8 -11.89 -8.14 -2.32
N GLY A 9 -11.94 -6.86 -1.96
CA GLY A 9 -12.43 -6.40 -0.65
C GLY A 9 -11.41 -6.45 0.48
N PHE A 10 -10.15 -6.79 0.21
CA PHE A 10 -9.07 -6.61 1.17
C PHE A 10 -8.52 -5.19 1.05
N ALA A 11 -7.82 -4.73 2.08
CA ALA A 11 -7.11 -3.46 2.12
C ALA A 11 -5.71 -3.74 2.69
N PRO A 12 -4.63 -3.15 2.13
CA PRO A 12 -3.30 -3.41 2.64
C PRO A 12 -3.12 -2.74 4.01
N LYS A 13 -2.55 -3.47 4.96
CA LYS A 13 -2.23 -2.95 6.30
C LYS A 13 -0.77 -2.49 6.32
N ILE A 14 -0.56 -1.18 6.45
CA ILE A 14 0.77 -0.59 6.54
C ILE A 14 1.12 -0.35 8.01
N GLY A 15 2.30 -0.78 8.44
CA GLY A 15 2.79 -0.63 9.81
C GLY A 15 3.21 0.81 10.15
N LYS A 16 3.29 1.14 11.44
CA LYS A 16 3.86 2.43 11.91
C LYS A 16 5.35 2.48 11.58
N ASN A 17 5.86 3.67 11.24
CA ASN A 17 7.25 3.92 10.85
C ASN A 17 7.71 3.15 9.58
N CYS A 18 6.78 2.88 8.66
CA CYS A 18 7.09 2.27 7.37
C CYS A 18 7.31 3.35 6.30
N PHE A 19 8.47 3.32 5.65
CA PHE A 19 8.75 4.18 4.51
C PHE A 19 8.32 3.48 3.21
N LEU A 20 7.55 4.17 2.39
CA LEU A 20 7.13 3.69 1.07
C LEU A 20 7.87 4.48 0.00
N ALA A 21 8.54 3.77 -0.89
CA ALA A 21 9.17 4.38 -2.05
C ALA A 21 8.11 5.07 -2.92
N GLU A 22 8.49 6.16 -3.58
CA GLU A 22 7.56 6.95 -4.39
C GLU A 22 6.92 6.18 -5.55
N ASN A 23 7.56 5.13 -6.03
CA ASN A 23 7.08 4.25 -7.09
C ASN A 23 6.50 2.92 -6.58
N ALA A 24 6.33 2.78 -5.26
CA ALA A 24 5.77 1.55 -4.68
C ALA A 24 4.32 1.34 -5.12
N THR A 25 3.98 0.09 -5.44
CA THR A 25 2.60 -0.34 -5.69
C THR A 25 2.19 -1.33 -4.61
N ILE A 26 1.16 -0.98 -3.86
CA ILE A 26 0.62 -1.79 -2.77
C ILE A 26 -0.81 -2.19 -3.13
N ILE A 27 -1.02 -3.48 -3.25
CA ILE A 27 -2.33 -4.09 -3.49
C ILE A 27 -2.71 -4.95 -2.29
N GLY A 28 -3.99 -4.94 -1.98
CA GLY A 28 -4.58 -5.74 -0.92
C GLY A 28 -6.03 -5.38 -0.94
#